data_AF-A0A6B9KEE1-F1
#
_entry.id   AF-A0A6B9KEE1-F1
#
_cell.length_a   1.000
_cell.length_b   1.000
_cell.length_c   1.000
_cell.angle_alpha   90.00
_cell.angle_beta   90.00
_cell.angle_gamma   90.00
#
_symmetry.space_group_name_H-M   'P 1'
#
loop_
_entity.id
_entity.type
_entity.pdbx_description
1 polymer ?
#
loop_
_entity_poly.entity_id
_entity_poly.type
_entity_poly.pdbx_seq_one_letter_code
_entity_poly.pdbx_strand_id
1 'polypeptide(L)'
;QAGISNWDKMYKFLVLVLIICLAVVDAEYCDCGSDECCVRMTGYTSGFCKKRGGLHDRCGFPYGDGTHYLRHCPCLPGFECKITFAGTDPYACQPE
;
A
#
# COMPACT_ATOMS: atom_id res chain seq x y z
N GLN A 1 -38.40 -23.19 -25.05
CA GLN A 1 -38.00 -22.78 -23.69
C GLN A 1 -36.82 -23.65 -23.28
N ALA A 2 -35.59 -23.12 -23.36
CA ALA A 2 -34.39 -23.88 -23.02
C ALA A 2 -34.35 -24.10 -21.50
N GLY A 3 -34.50 -25.34 -21.06
CA GLY A 3 -34.48 -25.73 -19.65
C GLY A 3 -33.07 -25.66 -19.11
N ILE A 4 -32.74 -24.59 -18.40
CA ILE A 4 -31.49 -24.47 -17.65
C ILE A 4 -31.58 -25.45 -16.47
N SER A 5 -30.85 -26.56 -16.58
CA SER A 5 -30.77 -27.61 -15.55
C SER A 5 -30.25 -27.02 -14.22
N ASN A 6 -30.80 -27.45 -13.08
CA ASN A 6 -30.42 -26.98 -11.74
C ASN A 6 -28.92 -27.17 -11.43
N TRP A 7 -28.27 -28.12 -12.10
CA TRP A 7 -26.82 -28.33 -12.03
C TRP A 7 -26.00 -27.15 -12.56
N ASP A 8 -26.49 -26.48 -13.61
CA ASP A 8 -25.83 -25.31 -14.20
C ASP A 8 -25.85 -24.11 -13.23
N LYS A 9 -26.93 -23.98 -12.44
CA LYS A 9 -27.08 -22.96 -11.40
C LYS A 9 -26.19 -23.25 -10.19
N MET A 10 -26.09 -24.50 -9.75
CA MET A 10 -25.21 -24.89 -8.65
C MET A 10 -23.73 -24.73 -9.01
N TYR A 11 -23.32 -25.14 -10.20
CA TYR A 11 -21.96 -24.94 -10.71
C TYR A 11 -21.59 -23.45 -10.78
N LYS A 12 -22.49 -22.61 -11.32
CA LYS A 12 -22.29 -21.15 -11.36
C LYS A 12 -22.14 -20.54 -9.97
N PHE A 13 -22.95 -20.97 -9.00
CA PHE A 13 -22.84 -20.50 -7.61
C PHE A 13 -21.49 -20.89 -6.98
N LEU A 14 -21.05 -22.12 -7.20
CA LEU A 14 -19.82 -22.65 -6.61
C LEU A 14 -18.58 -21.96 -7.20
N VAL A 15 -18.59 -21.68 -8.51
CA VAL A 15 -17.56 -20.86 -9.18
C VAL A 15 -17.55 -19.44 -8.64
N LEU A 16 -18.71 -18.83 -8.42
CA LEU A 16 -18.82 -17.45 -7.91
C LEU A 16 -18.26 -17.32 -6.49
N VAL A 17 -18.53 -18.31 -5.61
CA VAL A 17 -17.96 -18.37 -4.26
C VAL A 17 -16.44 -18.56 -4.30
N LEU A 18 -15.93 -19.42 -5.19
CA LEU A 18 -14.49 -19.63 -5.36
C LEU A 18 -13.76 -18.36 -5.84
N ILE A 19 -14.36 -17.60 -6.76
CA ILE A 19 -13.82 -16.31 -7.22
C ILE A 19 -13.80 -15.28 -6.08
N ILE A 20 -14.86 -15.23 -5.25
CA ILE A 20 -14.91 -14.33 -4.09
C ILE A 20 -13.84 -14.70 -3.07
N CYS A 21 -13.62 -15.98 -2.78
CA CYS A 21 -12.60 -16.43 -1.84
C CYS A 21 -11.16 -16.12 -2.31
N LEU A 22 -10.89 -16.16 -3.62
CA LEU A 22 -9.59 -15.81 -4.18
C LEU A 22 -9.31 -14.30 -4.13
N ALA A 23 -10.34 -13.46 -4.00
CA ALA A 23 -10.18 -12.01 -3.89
C ALA A 23 -9.87 -11.52 -2.46
N VAL A 24 -9.92 -12.40 -1.44
CA VAL A 24 -9.67 -12.04 -0.02
C VAL A 24 -8.22 -12.30 0.41
N VAL A 25 -7.32 -12.52 -0.54
CA VAL A 25 -5.89 -12.67 -0.23
C VAL A 25 -5.17 -11.42 -0.68
N ASP A 26 -5.34 -10.32 0.07
CA ASP A 26 -4.29 -9.31 0.15
C ASP A 26 -4.07 -8.95 1.62
N ALA A 27 -2.79 -8.87 1.94
CA ALA A 27 -2.26 -9.16 3.24
C ALA A 27 -2.49 -8.00 4.22
N GLU A 28 -2.39 -8.35 5.50
CA GLU A 28 -2.34 -7.46 6.65
C GLU A 28 -1.11 -6.52 6.61
N TYR A 29 -1.04 -5.66 5.59
CA TYR A 29 0.06 -4.71 5.39
C TYR A 29 -0.50 -3.31 5.17
N CYS A 30 -1.04 -2.77 6.27
CA CYS A 30 -1.69 -1.47 6.42
C CYS A 30 -2.74 -1.11 5.35
N ASP A 31 -4.02 -1.08 5.73
CA ASP A 31 -5.08 -0.45 4.92
C ASP A 31 -5.06 1.08 5.13
N CYS A 32 -4.22 1.78 4.35
CA CYS A 32 -4.01 3.22 4.48
C CYS A 32 -4.82 4.05 3.46
N GLY A 33 -5.11 5.29 3.83
CA GLY A 33 -5.77 6.24 2.94
C GLY A 33 -4.92 6.64 1.72
N SER A 34 -5.54 7.31 0.75
CA SER A 34 -4.89 7.73 -0.50
C SER A 34 -3.73 8.73 -0.33
N ASP A 35 -3.71 9.48 0.76
CA ASP A 35 -2.66 10.44 1.14
C ASP A 35 -1.70 9.88 2.19
N GLU A 36 -1.74 8.58 2.46
CA GLU A 36 -0.96 7.91 3.47
C GLU A 36 -0.09 6.79 2.88
N CYS A 37 0.87 6.30 3.66
CA CYS A 37 1.65 5.12 3.36
C CYS A 37 1.83 4.25 4.60
N CYS A 38 2.09 2.96 4.38
CA CYS A 38 2.44 2.02 5.45
C CYS A 38 3.90 2.22 5.87
N VAL A 39 4.11 2.61 7.14
CA VAL A 39 5.43 2.67 7.75
C VAL A 39 5.59 1.51 8.73
N ARG A 40 6.70 0.78 8.62
CA ARG A 40 7.07 -0.29 9.54
C ARG A 40 8.55 -0.21 9.85
N MET A 41 8.87 -0.04 11.13
CA MET A 41 10.25 -0.02 11.59
C MET A 41 10.81 -1.45 11.68
N THR A 42 12.10 -1.61 11.37
CA THR A 42 12.81 -2.88 11.57
C THR A 42 12.63 -3.38 13.01
N GLY A 43 12.24 -4.65 13.14
CA GLY A 43 12.01 -5.28 14.45
C GLY A 43 10.57 -5.19 14.96
N TYR A 44 9.68 -4.45 14.29
CA TYR A 44 8.26 -4.41 14.62
C TYR A 44 7.48 -5.39 13.74
N THR A 45 6.46 -6.04 14.32
CA THR A 45 5.59 -6.98 13.60
C THR A 45 4.44 -6.30 12.88
N SER A 46 4.03 -5.11 13.32
CA SER A 46 2.98 -4.30 12.71
C SER A 46 3.51 -2.99 12.14
N GLY A 47 2.87 -2.52 11.08
CA GLY A 47 3.05 -1.17 10.52
C GLY A 47 1.94 -0.21 10.99
N PHE A 48 2.10 1.06 10.67
CA PHE A 48 1.09 2.10 10.88
C PHE A 48 1.02 3.04 9.68
N CYS A 49 -0.17 3.59 9.44
CA CYS A 49 -0.37 4.59 8.40
C CYS A 49 0.22 5.93 8.82
N LYS A 50 0.93 6.57 7.89
CA LYS A 50 1.50 7.90 8.07
C LYS A 50 1.22 8.72 6.82
N LYS A 51 0.99 10.02 6.98
CA LYS A 51 0.78 10.91 5.84
C LYS A 51 2.01 11.02 4.96
N ARG A 52 1.78 11.17 3.66
CA ARG A 52 2.79 11.56 2.67
C ARG A 52 3.33 12.95 2.98
N GLY A 53 4.60 13.18 2.65
CA GLY A 53 5.29 14.44 2.94
C GLY A 53 4.88 15.56 1.98
N GLY A 54 4.60 16.75 2.52
CA GLY A 54 4.49 17.99 1.76
C GLY A 54 5.83 18.72 1.63
N LEU A 55 5.81 19.95 1.14
CA LEU A 55 7.02 20.76 0.98
C LEU A 55 7.86 20.82 2.26
N HIS A 56 9.17 20.51 2.14
CA HIS A 56 10.16 20.42 3.22
C HIS A 56 9.96 19.30 4.26
N ASP A 57 8.90 18.51 4.17
CA ASP A 57 8.77 17.33 5.02
C ASP A 57 9.82 16.28 4.68
N ARG A 58 10.25 15.53 5.71
CA ARG A 58 11.15 14.40 5.50
C ARG A 58 10.45 13.31 4.70
N CYS A 59 11.16 12.77 3.72
CA CYS A 59 10.67 11.72 2.85
C CYS A 59 11.57 10.49 2.90
N GLY A 60 11.01 9.36 2.48
CA GLY A 60 11.71 8.09 2.44
C GLY A 60 11.41 7.30 1.17
N PHE A 61 12.21 6.26 0.97
CA PHE A 61 12.05 5.30 -0.10
C PHE A 61 11.46 3.99 0.43
N PRO A 62 10.74 3.23 -0.39
CA PRO A 62 10.23 1.94 0.03
C PRO A 62 11.38 1.01 0.42
N TYR A 63 11.14 0.19 1.44
CA TYR A 63 12.08 -0.84 1.86
C TYR A 63 12.15 -1.94 0.79
N GLY A 64 13.16 -2.82 0.87
CA GLY A 64 13.50 -3.77 -0.21
C GLY A 64 12.39 -4.71 -0.69
N ASP A 65 11.27 -4.81 0.03
CA ASP A 65 10.07 -5.56 -0.38
C ASP A 65 9.09 -4.74 -1.23
N GLY A 66 9.26 -3.42 -1.32
CA GLY A 66 8.43 -2.51 -2.10
C GLY A 66 7.06 -2.20 -1.46
N THR A 67 6.74 -2.76 -0.28
CA THR A 67 5.39 -2.71 0.30
C THR A 67 5.29 -1.81 1.54
N HIS A 68 6.41 -1.44 2.17
CA HIS A 68 6.41 -0.48 3.28
C HIS A 68 7.60 0.48 3.23
N TYR A 69 7.51 1.50 4.08
CA TYR A 69 8.55 2.48 4.35
C TYR A 69 9.12 2.29 5.76
N LEU A 70 10.41 2.55 5.96
CA LEU A 70 11.04 2.37 7.27
C LEU A 70 10.66 3.44 8.30
N ARG A 71 10.59 4.70 7.88
CA ARG A 71 10.40 5.87 8.78
C ARG A 71 9.54 6.98 8.20
N HIS A 72 9.71 7.24 6.90
CA HIS A 72 9.12 8.38 6.22
C HIS A 72 8.42 7.92 4.95
N CYS A 73 7.21 8.44 4.76
CA CYS A 73 6.44 8.22 3.56
C CYS A 73 7.04 8.95 2.35
N PRO A 74 6.61 8.62 1.13
CA PRO A 74 7.01 9.36 -0.05
C PRO A 74 6.37 10.76 -0.02
N CYS A 75 6.89 11.65 -0.87
CA CYS A 75 6.31 12.97 -1.06
C CYS A 75 4.94 12.88 -1.71
N LEU A 76 4.09 13.90 -1.50
CA LEU A 76 2.86 14.10 -2.27
C LEU A 76 3.19 14.32 -3.76
N PRO A 77 2.24 14.03 -4.68
CA PRO A 77 2.37 14.44 -6.08
C PRO A 77 2.65 15.95 -6.18
N GLY A 78 3.53 16.37 -7.09
CA GLY A 78 4.00 17.76 -7.16
C GLY A 78 5.37 18.00 -6.50
N PHE A 79 5.90 16.99 -5.80
CA PHE A 79 7.15 17.08 -5.06
C PHE A 79 8.03 15.85 -5.29
N GLU A 80 9.35 16.06 -5.29
CA GLU A 80 10.37 15.03 -5.39
C GLU A 80 11.17 14.91 -4.08
N CYS A 81 11.52 13.68 -3.71
CA CYS A 81 12.32 13.41 -2.52
C CYS A 81 13.81 13.61 -2.81
N LYS A 82 14.35 14.78 -2.46
CA LYS A 82 15.74 15.19 -2.76
C LYS A 82 16.58 15.25 -1.49
N ILE A 83 17.91 15.10 -1.63
CA ILE A 83 18.86 15.27 -0.52
C ILE A 83 18.94 16.75 -0.15
N THR A 84 18.65 17.09 1.11
CA THR A 84 18.63 18.48 1.61
C THR A 84 19.48 18.70 2.87
N PHE A 85 19.89 17.64 3.58
CA PHE A 85 20.68 17.75 4.81
C PHE A 85 21.83 16.72 4.83
N ALA A 86 22.85 16.95 5.67
CA ALA A 86 23.82 15.90 6.02
C ALA A 86 23.33 15.14 7.26
N GLY A 87 23.26 13.81 7.20
CA GLY A 87 22.84 12.98 8.34
C GLY A 87 22.16 11.67 7.94
N THR A 88 21.53 11.03 8.90
CA THR A 88 20.94 9.68 8.78
C THR A 88 19.63 9.64 7.98
N ASP A 89 18.90 10.76 7.93
CA ASP A 89 17.67 10.93 7.15
C ASP A 89 17.79 12.22 6.31
N PRO A 90 18.65 12.24 5.27
CA PRO A 90 19.07 13.47 4.60
C PRO A 90 18.06 13.98 3.55
N TYR A 91 16.91 13.33 3.40
CA TYR A 91 15.97 13.59 2.31
C TYR A 91 14.75 14.40 2.78
N ALA A 92 14.35 15.37 1.96
CA ALA A 92 13.11 16.11 2.13
C ALA A 92 12.42 16.35 0.79
N CYS A 93 11.10 16.54 0.85
CA CYS A 93 10.30 16.87 -0.30
C CYS A 93 10.61 18.28 -0.79
N GLN A 94 10.98 18.38 -2.06
CA GLN A 94 11.25 19.62 -2.77
C GLN A 94 10.32 19.72 -3.97
N PRO A 95 10.08 20.91 -4.53
CA PRO A 95 9.40 21.03 -5.82
C PRO A 95 10.11 20.16 -6.87
N GLU A 96 9.31 19.49 -7.71
CA GLU A 96 9.80 18.69 -8.85
C GLU A 96 10.75 19.51 -9.74
#